data_AF-A0A356QJ60-F1
#
_entry.id   AF-A0A356QJ60-F1
#
_cell.length_a   1.000
_cell.length_b   1.000
_cell.length_c   1.000
_cell.angle_alpha   90.00
_cell.angle_beta   90.00
_cell.angle_gamma   90.00
#
_symmetry.space_group_name_H-M   'P 1'
#
loop_
_entity.id
_entity.type
_entity.pdbx_description
1 polymer ?
#
loop_
_entity_poly.entity_id
_entity_poly.type
_entity_poly.pdbx_seq_one_letter_code
_entity_poly.pdbx_strand_id
1 'polypeptide(L)'
;VGYLPQEPQLDDEKNVRDTVEEALGAIKEAQEKLDAVYAAYAEPDADFDALASEQARLENIIEAADAHNIERKLEVAAEALRLPPWDAKVGNLSGGERRRVALCRLLLSSPDMLLLDEPTN
;
A
#
# COMPACT_ATOMS: atom_id res chain seq x y z
N VAL A 1 12.88 -4.59 -2.20
CA VAL A 1 13.11 -5.67 -1.21
C VAL A 1 12.24 -5.40 0.01
N GLY A 2 11.38 -6.33 0.39
CA GLY A 2 10.54 -6.26 1.58
C GLY A 2 11.11 -7.10 2.72
N TYR A 3 11.06 -6.59 3.95
CA TYR A 3 11.56 -7.29 5.14
C TYR A 3 10.48 -7.36 6.21
N LEU A 4 10.29 -8.55 6.80
CA LEU A 4 9.41 -8.77 7.95
C LEU A 4 10.28 -9.18 9.16
N PRO A 5 10.42 -8.31 10.17
CA PRO A 5 11.13 -8.67 11.39
C PRO A 5 10.30 -9.62 12.26
N GLN A 6 10.95 -10.28 13.23
CA GLN A 6 10.29 -11.18 14.17
C GLN A 6 9.15 -10.50 14.92
N GLU A 7 9.36 -9.27 15.38
CA GLU A 7 8.36 -8.43 16.04
C GLU A 7 8.06 -7.20 15.16
N PRO A 8 6.97 -7.23 14.37
CA PRO A 8 6.61 -6.11 13.52
C PRO A 8 6.14 -4.92 14.34
N GLN A 9 6.69 -3.75 13.99
CA GLN A 9 6.26 -2.46 14.50
C GLN A 9 5.09 -1.98 13.65
N LEU A 10 3.92 -1.89 14.26
CA LEU A 10 2.70 -1.32 13.70
C LEU A 10 2.27 -0.16 14.60
N ASP A 11 1.54 0.79 14.03
CA ASP A 11 0.95 1.88 14.79
C ASP A 11 -0.27 1.37 15.57
N ASP A 12 -0.16 1.35 16.90
CA ASP A 12 -1.20 0.81 17.79
C ASP A 12 -2.49 1.63 17.78
N GLU A 13 -2.45 2.89 17.32
CA GLU A 13 -3.61 3.75 17.23
C GLU A 13 -4.47 3.51 15.99
N LYS A 14 -3.92 2.83 14.97
CA LYS A 14 -4.64 2.52 13.72
C LYS A 14 -5.52 1.28 13.85
N ASN A 15 -6.45 1.12 12.92
CA ASN A 15 -7.13 -0.15 12.70
C ASN A 15 -6.39 -1.02 11.67
N VAL A 16 -6.84 -2.28 11.53
CA VAL A 16 -6.25 -3.24 10.58
C VAL A 16 -6.29 -2.71 9.15
N ARG A 17 -7.42 -2.14 8.71
CA ARG A 17 -7.58 -1.64 7.34
C ARG A 17 -6.59 -0.53 7.02
N ASP A 18 -6.52 0.49 7.87
CA ASP A 18 -5.62 1.63 7.72
C ASP A 18 -4.17 1.16 7.63
N THR A 19 -3.79 0.19 8.47
CA THR A 19 -2.45 -0.40 8.49
C THR A 19 -2.14 -1.14 7.19
N VAL A 20 -3.07 -1.94 6.68
CA VAL A 20 -2.87 -2.70 5.44
C VAL A 20 -2.83 -1.77 4.22
N GLU A 21 -3.67 -0.74 4.20
CA GLU A 21 -3.71 0.26 3.12
C GLU A 21 -2.46 1.13 3.04
N GLU A 22 -1.60 1.17 4.06
CA GLU A 22 -0.28 1.80 3.97
C GLU A 22 0.58 1.18 2.86
N ALA A 23 0.36 -0.10 2.54
CA ALA A 23 1.01 -0.78 1.42
C ALA A 23 0.73 -0.10 0.08
N LEU A 24 -0.38 0.62 -0.02
CA LEU A 24 -0.85 1.33 -1.21
C LEU A 24 -0.36 2.78 -1.25
N GLY A 25 0.48 3.20 -0.29
CA GLY A 25 0.95 4.59 -0.18
C GLY A 25 1.57 5.11 -1.47
N ALA A 26 2.37 4.30 -2.17
CA ALA A 26 2.98 4.67 -3.45
C ALA A 26 1.92 4.89 -4.56
N ILE A 27 0.81 4.15 -4.53
CA ILE A 27 -0.29 4.28 -5.50
C ILE A 27 -1.11 5.54 -5.19
N LYS A 28 -1.43 5.77 -3.92
CA LYS A 28 -2.12 7.00 -3.46
C LYS A 28 -1.27 8.24 -3.80
N GLU A 29 0.03 8.20 -3.54
CA GLU A 29 0.96 9.28 -3.89
C GLU A 29 1.02 9.52 -5.41
N ALA A 30 1.00 8.45 -6.23
CA ALA A 30 0.97 8.59 -7.68
C ALA A 30 -0.33 9.24 -8.17
N GLN A 31 -1.48 8.91 -7.56
CA GLN A 31 -2.77 9.52 -7.86
C GLN A 31 -2.79 11.01 -7.48
N GLU A 32 -2.34 11.36 -6.28
CA GLU A 32 -2.25 12.76 -5.83
C GLU A 32 -1.34 13.59 -6.74
N LYS A 33 -0.20 13.03 -7.18
CA LYS A 33 0.68 13.69 -8.15
C LYS A 33 0.02 13.85 -9.51
N LEU A 34 -0.75 12.86 -9.96
CA LEU A 34 -1.46 12.93 -11.23
C LEU A 34 -2.54 14.04 -11.20
N ASP A 35 -3.27 14.17 -10.09
CA ASP A 35 -4.21 15.27 -9.88
C ASP A 35 -3.52 16.63 -9.87
N ALA A 36 -2.33 16.72 -9.26
CA ALA A 36 -1.52 17.94 -9.29
C ALA A 36 -1.03 18.28 -10.71
N VAL A 37 -0.66 17.28 -11.52
CA VAL A 37 -0.33 17.45 -12.94
C VAL A 37 -1.53 17.98 -13.71
N TYR A 38 -2.74 17.45 -13.45
CA TYR A 38 -3.96 17.96 -14.06
C TYR A 38 -4.25 19.42 -13.70
N ALA A 39 -4.03 19.80 -12.44
CA ALA A 39 -4.16 21.20 -12.02
C ALA A 39 -3.11 22.10 -12.70
N ALA A 40 -1.87 21.63 -12.83
CA ALA A 40 -0.78 22.39 -13.43
C ALA A 40 -1.01 22.70 -14.92
N TYR A 41 -1.77 21.89 -15.66
CA TYR A 41 -2.16 22.20 -17.04
C TYR A 41 -2.99 23.49 -17.18
N ALA A 42 -3.62 23.97 -16.09
CA ALA A 42 -4.37 25.22 -16.09
C ALA A 42 -3.49 26.47 -15.92
N GLU A 43 -2.21 26.31 -15.58
CA GLU A 43 -1.29 27.43 -15.36
C GLU A 43 -0.80 28.02 -16.69
N PRO A 44 -0.69 29.35 -16.80
CA PRO A 44 -0.37 30.05 -18.04
C PRO A 44 1.07 29.84 -18.54
N ASP A 45 1.98 29.43 -17.67
CA ASP A 45 3.39 29.14 -17.94
C ASP A 45 3.72 27.64 -17.85
N ALA A 46 2.69 26.79 -17.90
CA ALA A 46 2.84 25.34 -17.85
C ALA A 46 3.75 24.79 -18.96
N ASP A 47 4.72 23.96 -18.57
CA ASP A 47 5.52 23.17 -19.50
C ASP A 47 4.76 21.91 -19.90
N PHE A 48 4.01 22.00 -21.00
CA PHE A 48 3.15 20.91 -21.50
C PHE A 48 3.92 19.62 -21.79
N ASP A 49 5.17 19.72 -22.27
CA ASP A 49 5.98 18.54 -22.61
C ASP A 49 6.44 17.80 -21.34
N ALA A 50 6.85 18.56 -20.31
CA ALA A 50 7.20 18.01 -19.01
C ALA A 50 5.98 17.39 -18.30
N LEU A 51 4.84 18.08 -18.32
CA LEU A 51 3.59 17.60 -17.72
C LEU A 51 3.08 16.33 -18.39
N ALA A 52 3.10 16.26 -19.73
CA ALA A 52 2.69 15.06 -20.47
C ALA A 52 3.59 13.86 -20.17
N SER A 53 4.91 14.09 -20.06
CA SER A 53 5.85 13.03 -19.71
C SER A 53 5.63 12.49 -18.29
N GLU A 54 5.39 13.37 -17.33
CA GLU A 54 5.12 12.98 -15.95
C GLU A 54 3.75 12.31 -15.81
N GLN A 55 2.73 12.82 -16.50
CA GLN A 55 1.40 12.20 -16.58
C GLN A 55 1.51 10.75 -17.05
N ALA A 56 2.17 10.51 -18.20
CA ALA A 56 2.33 9.16 -18.74
C ALA A 56 3.08 8.24 -17.78
N ARG A 57 4.10 8.75 -17.07
CA ARG A 57 4.82 7.97 -16.05
C ARG A 57 3.90 7.55 -14.90
N LEU A 58 3.10 8.47 -14.38
CA LEU A 58 2.19 8.23 -13.26
C LEU A 58 1.03 7.31 -13.64
N GLU A 59 0.43 7.50 -14.81
CA GLU A 59 -0.61 6.61 -15.34
C GLU A 59 -0.12 5.17 -15.49
N ASN A 60 1.09 4.97 -16.05
CA ASN A 60 1.71 3.65 -16.14
C ASN A 60 1.90 2.99 -14.77
N ILE A 61 2.28 3.75 -13.74
CA ILE A 61 2.44 3.22 -12.36
C ILE A 61 1.08 2.79 -11.79
N ILE A 62 0.05 3.62 -11.95
CA ILE A 62 -1.31 3.35 -11.45
C ILE A 62 -1.92 2.14 -12.19
N GLU A 63 -1.72 2.05 -13.50
CA GLU A 63 -2.17 0.92 -14.31
C GLU A 63 -1.42 -0.37 -13.94
N ALA A 64 -0.10 -0.32 -13.79
CA ALA A 64 0.71 -1.47 -13.38
C ALA A 64 0.38 -1.97 -11.97
N ALA A 65 0.00 -1.06 -11.07
CA ALA A 65 -0.50 -1.41 -9.74
C ALA A 65 -1.89 -2.07 -9.77
N ASP A 66 -2.55 -2.03 -10.94
CA ASP A 66 -3.86 -2.63 -11.16
C ASP A 66 -4.87 -2.07 -10.14
N ALA A 67 -4.92 -0.73 -10.10
CA ALA A 67 -5.60 0.04 -9.08
C ALA A 67 -7.11 -0.28 -8.96
N HIS A 68 -7.73 -0.69 -10.06
CA HIS A 68 -9.15 -1.05 -10.11
C HIS A 68 -9.47 -2.37 -9.38
N ASN A 69 -8.47 -3.23 -9.16
CA ASN A 69 -8.62 -4.48 -8.42
C ASN A 69 -8.11 -4.42 -6.98
N ILE A 70 -7.70 -3.24 -6.49
CA ILE A 70 -7.13 -3.08 -5.14
C ILE A 70 -8.05 -3.64 -4.05
N GLU A 71 -9.35 -3.28 -4.06
CA GLU A 71 -10.29 -3.75 -3.03
C GLU A 71 -10.38 -5.28 -3.02
N ARG A 72 -10.45 -5.89 -4.20
CA ARG A 72 -10.45 -7.34 -4.34
C ARG A 72 -9.15 -7.97 -3.83
N LYS A 73 -8.00 -7.37 -4.15
CA LYS A 73 -6.69 -7.86 -3.68
C LYS A 73 -6.57 -7.77 -2.16
N LEU A 74 -7.05 -6.68 -1.56
CA LEU A 74 -7.11 -6.50 -0.11
C LEU A 74 -7.92 -7.62 0.54
N GLU A 75 -9.15 -7.87 0.07
CA GLU A 75 -10.03 -8.91 0.60
C GLU A 75 -9.42 -10.31 0.46
N VAL A 76 -8.89 -10.66 -0.72
CA VAL A 76 -8.26 -11.97 -0.95
C VAL A 76 -7.04 -12.17 -0.06
N ALA A 77 -6.19 -11.15 0.09
CA ALA A 77 -5.00 -11.23 0.95
C ALA A 77 -5.39 -11.36 2.43
N ALA A 78 -6.41 -10.62 2.86
CA ALA A 78 -6.91 -10.66 4.23
C ALA A 78 -7.51 -12.01 4.60
N GLU A 79 -8.28 -12.60 3.68
CA GLU A 79 -8.85 -13.94 3.85
C GLU A 79 -7.75 -15.01 3.91
N ALA A 80 -6.79 -14.97 2.97
CA ALA A 80 -5.69 -15.93 2.90
C ALA A 80 -4.83 -15.92 4.18
N LEU A 81 -4.63 -14.75 4.78
CA LEU A 81 -3.86 -14.57 6.01
C LEU A 81 -4.71 -14.61 7.28
N ARG A 82 -6.03 -14.81 7.17
CA ARG A 82 -6.98 -14.81 8.31
C ARG A 82 -6.75 -13.61 9.22
N LEU A 83 -6.84 -12.42 8.64
CA LEU A 83 -6.69 -11.19 9.40
C LEU A 83 -7.86 -11.02 10.39
N PRO A 84 -7.64 -10.27 11.48
CA PRO A 84 -8.73 -9.79 12.32
C PRO A 84 -9.70 -8.88 11.54
N PRO A 85 -10.85 -8.52 12.12
CA PRO A 85 -11.77 -7.55 11.51
C PRO A 85 -11.08 -6.24 11.11
N TRP A 86 -11.51 -5.66 9.99
CA TRP A 86 -10.93 -4.45 9.41
C TRP A 86 -10.89 -3.25 10.37
N ASP A 87 -11.92 -3.13 11.22
CA ASP A 87 -12.09 -2.07 12.22
C ASP A 87 -11.40 -2.35 13.55
N ALA A 88 -10.78 -3.53 13.72
CA ALA A 88 -10.07 -3.87 14.95
C ALA A 88 -8.85 -2.96 15.16
N LYS A 89 -8.73 -2.38 16.35
CA LYS A 89 -7.57 -1.56 16.74
C LYS A 89 -6.32 -2.42 16.87
N VAL A 90 -5.22 -1.99 16.23
CA VAL A 90 -3.94 -2.71 16.19
C VAL A 90 -3.37 -2.97 17.59
N GLY A 91 -3.49 -2.00 18.50
CA GLY A 91 -3.03 -2.15 19.89
C GLY A 91 -3.74 -3.26 20.69
N ASN A 92 -4.86 -3.79 20.20
CA ASN A 92 -5.60 -4.87 20.85
C ASN A 92 -5.27 -6.27 20.29
N LEU A 93 -4.44 -6.34 19.24
CA LEU A 93 -4.14 -7.58 18.54
C LEU A 93 -3.08 -8.41 19.28
N SER A 94 -3.23 -9.74 19.25
CA SER A 94 -2.18 -10.66 19.68
C SER A 94 -0.93 -10.54 18.80
N GLY A 95 0.23 -10.98 19.29
CA GLY A 95 1.48 -10.95 18.51
C GLY A 95 1.37 -11.68 17.17
N GLY A 96 0.68 -12.82 17.14
CA GLY A 96 0.42 -13.56 15.90
C GLY A 96 -0.50 -12.82 14.93
N GLU A 97 -1.49 -12.07 15.43
CA GLU A 97 -2.35 -11.23 14.60
C GLU A 97 -1.58 -10.04 14.03
N ARG A 98 -0.80 -9.32 14.85
CA ARG A 98 0.08 -8.22 14.39
C ARG A 98 1.03 -8.70 13.32
N ARG A 99 1.60 -9.91 13.47
CA ARG A 99 2.47 -10.53 12.46
C ARG A 99 1.74 -10.76 11.13
N ARG A 100 0.51 -11.31 11.15
CA ARG A 100 -0.27 -11.54 9.93
C ARG A 100 -0.68 -10.23 9.25
N VAL A 101 -1.04 -9.19 10.01
CA VAL A 101 -1.33 -7.85 9.48
C VAL A 101 -0.09 -7.25 8.81
N ALA A 102 1.07 -7.31 9.47
CA ALA A 102 2.32 -6.80 8.93
C ALA A 102 2.76 -7.56 7.65
N LEU A 103 2.59 -8.88 7.64
CA LEU A 103 2.84 -9.70 6.45
C LEU A 103 1.88 -9.34 5.31
N CYS A 104 0.59 -9.13 5.59
CA CYS A 104 -0.37 -8.71 4.58
C CYS A 104 0.05 -7.38 3.94
N ARG A 105 0.36 -6.38 4.76
CA ARG A 105 0.88 -5.08 4.31
C ARG A 105 2.13 -5.26 3.44
N LEU A 106 3.06 -6.13 3.83
CA LEU A 106 4.28 -6.37 3.08
C LEU A 106 4.05 -7.08 1.74
N LEU A 107 3.10 -8.03 1.68
CA LEU A 107 2.78 -8.73 0.43
C LEU A 107 2.08 -7.80 -0.56
N LEU A 108 1.21 -6.92 -0.07
CA LEU A 108 0.47 -5.97 -0.91
C LEU A 108 1.35 -4.86 -1.50
N SER A 109 2.47 -4.52 -0.86
CA SER A 109 3.47 -3.61 -1.45
C SER A 109 4.25 -4.23 -2.62
N SER A 110 3.95 -5.49 -2.97
CA SER A 110 4.47 -6.21 -4.14
C SER A 110 6.01 -6.15 -4.30
N PRO A 111 6.80 -6.45 -3.27
CA PRO A 111 8.26 -6.39 -3.37
C PRO A 111 8.81 -7.53 -4.25
N ASP A 112 9.84 -7.25 -5.04
CA ASP A 112 10.51 -8.25 -5.89
C ASP A 112 11.21 -9.38 -5.11
N MET A 113 11.53 -9.11 -3.84
CA MET A 113 12.24 -10.04 -2.96
C MET A 113 11.77 -9.83 -1.53
N LEU A 114 11.48 -10.94 -0.83
CA LEU A 114 11.04 -10.97 0.56
C LEU A 114 12.12 -11.59 1.46
N LEU A 115 12.39 -10.93 2.58
CA LEU A 115 13.22 -11.42 3.66
C LEU A 115 12.35 -11.57 4.90
N LEU A 116 12.21 -12.80 5.39
CA LEU A 116 11.34 -13.12 6.53
C LEU A 116 12.20 -13.70 7.66
N ASP A 117 12.10 -13.10 8.84
CA ASP A 117 12.83 -13.56 10.02
C ASP A 117 11.95 -14.52 10.84
N GLU A 118 12.28 -15.81 10.82
CA GLU A 118 11.57 -16.90 11.53
C GLU A 118 10.03 -16.91 11.29
N PRO A 119 9.55 -17.16 10.06
CA PRO A 119 8.13 -17.04 9.69
C PRO A 119 7.22 -18.15 10.24
N THR A 120 7.78 -19.20 10.85
CA THR A 120 7.04 -20.38 11.30
C THR A 120 6.67 -20.39 12.79
N ASN A 121 7.15 -19.41 13.58
CA ASN A 121 6.81 -19.27 15.00
C ASN A 121 5.56 -18.41 15.24
#